data_AF-A0A7X6VB29-F1
#
_entry.id   AF-A0A7X6VB29-F1
#
_cell.length_a   1.000
_cell.length_b   1.000
_cell.length_c   1.000
_cell.angle_alpha   90.00
_cell.angle_beta   90.00
_cell.angle_gamma   90.00
#
_symmetry.space_group_name_H-M   'P 1'
#
loop_
_entity.id
_entity.type
_entity.pdbx_description
1 polymer ?
#
loop_
_entity_poly.entity_id
_entity_poly.type
_entity_poly.pdbx_seq_one_letter_code
_entity_poly.pdbx_strand_id
1 'polypeptide(L)'
;MGSIIKKKIKNHIYYYYVESKRINGKPKYVNQKYLGTAESLLKNLVSMDAPLQPRVLHSEVTEFGAVSLLYDIADRLGICKMIDDISPKRKQGATTGE
;
A
#
# COMPACT_ATOMS: atom_id res chain seq x y z
N MET A 1 -10.38 -18.99 -20.76
CA MET A 1 -9.15 -18.39 -21.30
C MET A 1 -9.24 -16.88 -21.12
N GLY A 2 -8.20 -16.28 -20.57
CA GLY A 2 -8.12 -14.83 -20.41
C GLY A 2 -7.63 -14.16 -21.70
N SER A 3 -8.08 -12.94 -21.96
CA SER A 3 -7.58 -12.12 -23.06
C SER A 3 -7.49 -10.65 -22.65
N ILE A 4 -6.62 -9.89 -23.31
CA ILE A 4 -6.56 -8.45 -23.17
C ILE A 4 -7.41 -7.81 -24.27
N ILE A 5 -8.30 -6.91 -23.88
CA ILE A 5 -9.13 -6.15 -24.80
C ILE A 5 -8.89 -4.65 -24.62
N LYS A 6 -9.16 -3.88 -25.68
CA LYS A 6 -9.18 -2.41 -25.64
C LYS A 6 -10.62 -1.90 -25.59
N LYS A 7 -10.87 -0.85 -24.82
CA LYS A 7 -12.14 -0.11 -24.76
C LYS A 7 -11.87 1.37 -25.02
N LYS A 8 -12.67 1.99 -25.89
CA LYS A 8 -12.63 3.44 -26.12
C LYS A 8 -13.70 4.11 -25.25
N ILE A 9 -13.30 4.96 -24.31
CA ILE A 9 -14.19 5.67 -23.39
C ILE A 9 -13.82 7.15 -23.43
N LYS A 10 -14.77 8.04 -23.73
CA LYS A 10 -14.55 9.49 -23.83
C LYS A 10 -13.29 9.86 -24.64
N ASN A 11 -13.12 9.20 -25.78
CA ASN A 11 -11.97 9.35 -26.69
C ASN A 11 -10.61 8.83 -26.19
N HIS A 12 -10.54 8.22 -25.01
CA HIS A 12 -9.35 7.56 -24.49
C HIS A 12 -9.41 6.04 -24.66
N ILE A 13 -8.25 5.40 -24.87
CA ILE A 13 -8.13 3.95 -25.01
C ILE A 13 -7.65 3.35 -23.70
N TYR A 14 -8.38 2.35 -23.23
CA TYR A 14 -8.13 1.65 -21.98
C TYR A 14 -8.06 0.15 -22.23
N TYR A 15 -7.16 -0.51 -21.50
CA TYR A 15 -6.95 -1.94 -21.60
C TYR A 15 -7.55 -2.67 -20.41
N TYR A 16 -8.11 -3.84 -20.67
CA TYR A 16 -8.72 -4.70 -19.66
C TYR A 16 -8.29 -6.14 -19.89
N TYR A 17 -7.98 -6.87 -18.81
CA TYR A 17 -7.94 -8.33 -18.84
C TYR A 17 -9.36 -8.85 -18.62
N VAL A 18 -9.82 -9.74 -19.49
CA VAL A 18 -11.16 -10.32 -19.39
C VAL A 18 -11.11 -11.83 -19.45
N GLU A 19 -11.98 -12.46 -18.67
CA GLU A 19 -12.21 -13.90 -18.74
C GLU A 19 -13.64 -14.14 -19.17
N SER A 20 -13.79 -14.96 -20.21
CA SER A 20 -15.09 -15.33 -20.76
C SER A 20 -15.50 -16.73 -20.30
N LYS A 21 -16.76 -16.88 -19.90
CA LYS A 21 -17.43 -18.18 -19.69
C LYS A 21 -18.79 -18.17 -20.38
N ARG A 22 -19.33 -19.34 -20.70
CA ARG A 22 -20.72 -19.45 -21.17
C ARG A 22 -21.66 -19.47 -19.97
N ILE A 23 -22.63 -18.59 -19.95
CA ILE A 23 -23.72 -18.57 -18.97
C ILE A 23 -25.02 -18.72 -19.75
N ASN A 24 -25.81 -19.75 -19.45
CA ASN A 24 -27.02 -20.10 -20.19
C ASN A 24 -26.77 -20.20 -21.70
N GLY A 25 -25.67 -20.85 -22.06
CA GLY A 25 -25.30 -21.03 -23.47
C GLY A 25 -24.84 -19.77 -24.20
N LYS A 26 -24.65 -18.62 -23.54
CA LYS A 26 -24.12 -17.39 -24.18
C LYS A 26 -22.76 -17.00 -23.58
N PRO A 27 -21.76 -16.63 -24.39
CA PRO A 27 -20.48 -16.15 -23.87
C PRO A 27 -20.67 -14.83 -23.12
N LYS A 28 -20.16 -14.75 -21.91
CA LYS A 28 -20.19 -13.56 -21.05
C LYS A 28 -18.83 -13.35 -20.38
N TYR A 29 -18.44 -12.09 -20.20
CA TYR A 29 -17.30 -11.74 -19.34
C TYR A 29 -17.70 -11.97 -17.89
N VAL A 30 -17.00 -12.89 -17.22
CA VAL A 30 -17.21 -13.21 -15.80
C VAL A 30 -16.20 -12.51 -14.90
N ASN A 31 -15.07 -12.09 -15.48
CA ASN A 31 -14.05 -11.30 -14.81
C ASN A 31 -13.58 -10.21 -15.76
N GLN A 32 -13.47 -8.98 -15.27
CA GLN A 32 -12.93 -7.85 -16.02
C GLN A 32 -12.06 -7.03 -15.07
N LYS A 33 -10.76 -7.02 -15.31
CA LYS A 33 -9.79 -6.25 -14.53
C LYS A 33 -9.26 -5.11 -15.39
N TYR A 34 -9.35 -3.88 -14.88
CA TYR A 34 -8.79 -2.71 -15.54
C TYR A 34 -7.25 -2.74 -15.46
N LEU A 35 -6.59 -2.51 -16.59
CA LEU A 35 -5.13 -2.54 -16.69
C LEU A 35 -4.50 -1.16 -16.87
N GLY A 36 -5.28 -0.14 -17.24
CA GLY A 36 -4.77 1.21 -17.52
C GLY A 36 -4.79 1.58 -18.99
N THR A 37 -4.10 2.68 -19.32
CA THR A 37 -3.75 3.04 -20.71
C THR A 37 -2.54 2.23 -21.19
N ALA A 38 -2.18 2.38 -22.47
CA ALA A 38 -0.97 1.74 -23.00
C ALA A 38 0.30 2.19 -22.25
N GLU A 39 0.40 3.50 -21.96
CA GLU A 39 1.54 4.10 -21.28
C GLU A 39 1.65 3.61 -19.84
N SER A 40 0.52 3.53 -19.12
CA SER A 40 0.49 3.00 -17.76
C SER A 40 0.86 1.51 -17.72
N LEU A 41 0.40 0.73 -18.69
CA LEU A 41 0.76 -0.68 -18.81
C LEU A 41 2.25 -0.86 -19.05
N LEU A 42 2.82 -0.12 -20.00
CA LEU A 42 4.25 -0.16 -20.30
C LEU A 42 5.09 0.24 -19.08
N LYS A 43 4.73 1.34 -18.41
CA LYS A 43 5.40 1.80 -17.19
C LYS A 43 5.40 0.73 -16.11
N ASN A 44 4.26 0.08 -15.88
CA ASN A 44 4.13 -0.97 -14.88
C ASN A 44 5.00 -2.20 -15.23
N LEU A 45 5.00 -2.64 -16.49
CA LEU A 45 5.81 -3.78 -16.93
C LEU A 45 7.30 -3.50 -16.78
N VAL A 46 7.77 -2.32 -17.24
CA VAL A 46 9.17 -1.91 -17.09
C VAL A 46 9.57 -1.80 -15.62
N SER A 47 8.67 -1.34 -14.75
CA SER A 47 8.92 -1.26 -13.30
C SER A 47 8.93 -2.62 -12.61
N MET A 48 8.35 -3.67 -13.23
CA MET A 48 8.36 -5.04 -12.70
C MET A 48 9.64 -5.80 -13.09
N ASP A 49 10.21 -5.49 -14.26
CA ASP A 49 11.51 -6.03 -14.69
C ASP A 49 12.71 -5.36 -14.00
N ALA A 50 12.47 -4.26 -13.28
CA ALA A 50 13.47 -3.68 -12.41
C ALA A 50 13.75 -4.63 -11.23
N PRO A 51 15.03 -4.88 -10.87
CA PRO A 51 15.37 -5.69 -9.71
C PRO A 51 14.63 -5.17 -8.47
N LEU A 52 14.17 -6.11 -7.64
CA LEU A 52 13.31 -5.89 -6.48
C LEU A 52 13.95 -5.07 -5.34
N GLN A 53 14.91 -4.17 -5.56
CA GLN A 53 15.40 -3.19 -4.56
C GLN A 53 15.88 -1.90 -5.26
N PRO A 54 15.53 -0.69 -4.76
CA PRO A 54 15.14 -0.37 -3.38
C PRO A 54 13.68 0.15 -3.27
N ARG A 55 12.69 -0.57 -3.80
CA ARG A 55 11.27 -0.17 -3.60
C ARG A 55 10.72 -0.49 -2.20
N VAL A 56 11.50 -1.18 -1.36
CA VAL A 56 11.06 -1.72 -0.05
C VAL A 56 11.93 -1.26 1.14
N LEU A 57 12.98 -0.45 0.92
CA LEU A 57 13.86 -0.03 2.03
C LEU A 57 13.55 1.35 2.61
N HIS A 58 12.63 2.10 2.00
CA HIS A 58 12.29 3.44 2.48
C HIS A 58 10.77 3.58 2.57
N SER A 59 10.24 3.37 3.76
CA SER A 59 9.10 4.20 4.17
C SER A 59 9.65 5.60 4.36
N GLU A 60 9.36 6.51 3.44
CA GLU A 60 9.50 7.93 3.76
C GLU A 60 8.42 8.27 4.78
N VAL A 61 8.75 8.11 6.06
CA VAL A 61 7.88 8.54 7.15
C VAL A 61 8.18 10.01 7.40
N THR A 62 7.54 10.88 6.63
CA THR A 62 7.61 12.33 6.79
C THR A 62 7.13 12.80 8.17
N GLU A 63 6.36 11.98 8.88
CA GLU A 63 5.74 12.33 10.17
C GLU A 63 6.45 11.78 11.41
N PHE A 64 7.49 10.93 11.26
CA PHE A 64 8.15 10.32 12.42
C PHE A 64 8.87 11.36 13.29
N GLY A 65 9.51 12.35 12.67
CA GLY A 65 10.30 13.35 13.39
C GLY A 65 9.51 14.17 14.40
N ALA A 66 8.24 14.52 14.10
CA ALA A 66 7.40 15.29 15.01
C ALA A 66 7.05 14.47 16.27
N VAL A 67 6.66 13.20 16.08
CA VAL A 67 6.34 12.30 17.19
C VAL A 67 7.59 11.97 18.02
N SER A 68 8.74 11.73 17.37
CA SER A 68 10.01 11.50 18.06
C SER A 68 10.47 12.70 18.88
N LEU A 69 10.30 13.93 18.37
CA LEU A 69 10.65 15.14 19.10
C LEU A 69 9.75 15.36 20.32
N LEU A 70 8.44 15.14 20.17
CA LEU A 70 7.51 15.21 21.31
C LEU A 70 7.85 14.18 22.38
N TYR A 71 8.21 12.97 21.96
CA TYR A 71 8.67 11.93 22.86
C TYR A 71 9.96 12.31 23.59
N ASP A 72 10.99 12.84 22.89
CA ASP A 72 12.23 13.33 23.52
C ASP A 72 11.96 14.41 24.57
N ILE A 73 11.08 15.36 24.26
CA ILE A 73 10.68 16.41 25.20
C ILE A 73 9.97 15.79 26.42
N ALA A 74 9.05 14.85 26.21
CA ALA A 74 8.32 14.20 27.29
C ALA A 74 9.24 13.40 28.22
N ASP A 75 10.20 12.67 27.65
CA ASP A 75 11.20 11.91 28.40
C ASP A 75 12.10 12.84 29.24
N ARG A 76 12.60 13.92 28.64
CA ARG A 76 13.43 14.94 29.34
C ARG A 76 12.68 15.67 30.45
N LEU A 77 11.36 15.82 30.33
CA LEU A 77 10.49 16.37 31.37
C LEU A 77 10.11 15.34 32.44
N GLY A 78 10.52 14.07 32.28
CA GLY A 78 10.22 12.99 33.22
C GLY A 78 8.77 12.49 33.16
N ILE A 79 8.04 12.78 32.07
CA ILE A 79 6.64 12.40 31.92
C ILE A 79 6.51 10.88 31.80
N CYS A 80 7.36 10.22 31.02
CA CYS A 80 7.36 8.76 30.88
C CYS A 80 7.53 8.08 32.24
N LYS A 81 8.49 8.55 33.04
CA LYS A 81 8.70 8.07 34.41
C LYS A 81 7.49 8.30 35.31
N MET A 82 6.87 9.48 35.25
CA MET A 82 5.67 9.77 36.04
C MET A 82 4.50 8.84 35.67
N ILE A 83 4.32 8.53 34.38
CA ILE A 83 3.32 7.57 33.91
C ILE A 83 3.64 6.17 34.44
N ASP A 84 4.90 5.74 34.37
CA ASP A 84 5.33 4.43 34.87
C ASP A 84 5.17 4.29 36.39
N ASP A 85 5.43 5.35 37.14
CA ASP A 85 5.26 5.40 38.61
C ASP A 85 3.78 5.25 39.00
N ILE A 86 2.85 5.78 38.19
CA ILE A 86 1.40 5.72 38.45
C ILE A 86 0.78 4.43 37.91
N SER A 87 1.30 3.91 36.79
CA SER A 87 0.71 2.78 36.07
C SER A 87 1.68 1.60 35.95
N PRO A 88 1.78 0.77 37.01
CA PRO A 88 2.66 -0.39 37.02
C PRO A 88 2.23 -1.44 35.99
N LYS A 89 3.19 -1.91 35.20
CA LYS A 89 3.02 -2.97 34.19
C LYS A 89 3.87 -4.20 34.52
N ARG A 90 3.45 -5.37 34.01
CA ARG A 90 4.28 -6.59 34.03
C ARG A 90 5.57 -6.37 33.24
N LYS A 91 6.68 -7.00 33.64
CA LYS A 91 8.01 -6.85 33.01
C LYS A 91 8.09 -7.45 31.60
N GLN A 92 7.45 -6.79 30.62
CA GLN A 92 7.38 -7.24 29.22
C GLN A 92 7.30 -6.03 28.28
N GLY A 93 8.23 -5.98 27.32
CA GLY A 93 8.28 -4.92 26.30
C GLY A 93 8.64 -3.55 26.87
N ALA A 94 8.30 -2.51 26.12
CA ALA A 94 8.36 -1.11 26.54
C ALA A 94 7.58 -0.88 27.84
N THR A 95 7.90 0.17 28.58
CA THR A 95 7.16 0.53 29.80
C THR A 95 5.74 1.02 29.46
N THR A 96 5.04 1.65 30.40
CA THR A 96 3.73 2.25 30.11
C THR A 96 3.88 3.65 29.54
N GLY A 97 4.93 4.37 29.94
CA GLY A 97 5.28 5.70 29.45
C GLY A 97 5.93 5.70 28.06
N GLU A 98 6.44 4.55 27.61
CA GLU A 98 7.05 4.31 26.29
C GLU A 98 6.06 3.74 25.26
#